data_AF-A0A0T1WRN3-F1
#
_entry.id   AF-A0A0T1WRN3-F1
#
_cell.length_a   1.000
_cell.length_b   1.000
_cell.length_c   1.000
_cell.angle_alpha   90.00
_cell.angle_beta   90.00
_cell.angle_gamma   90.00
#
_symmetry.space_group_name_H-M   'P 1'
#
loop_
_entity.id
_entity.type
_entity.pdbx_description
1 polymer ?
#
loop_
_entity_poly.entity_id
_entity_poly.type
_entity_poly.pdbx_seq_one_letter_code
_entity_poly.pdbx_strand_id
1 'polypeptide(L)'
;MKAGAFIDTIYDCQSKRMLFDHNDSDVVGGTSSGLEFANSLDGLAFRMPLDRNARAAEIVDAVKSNSRACVSVGVELVENIVRKTTDGVEFDYCLKAKLTEISLVPEGAISGTYSAIVDLDDENPNLWLACRANAFATAKAVANTTARGQRIVDMLARLKA
;
A
#
# COMPACT_ATOMS: atom_id res chain seq x y z
N MET A 1 3.97 15.94 -17.74
CA MET A 1 3.48 14.98 -16.74
C MET A 1 3.69 15.60 -15.37
N LYS A 2 2.64 15.84 -14.57
CA LYS A 2 2.84 16.23 -13.16
C LYS A 2 3.30 14.98 -12.42
N ALA A 3 4.49 15.02 -11.84
CA ALA A 3 5.01 13.90 -11.09
C ALA A 3 4.13 13.64 -9.86
N GLY A 4 3.89 12.38 -9.51
CA GLY A 4 3.13 12.01 -8.31
C GLY A 4 3.88 12.43 -7.04
N ALA A 5 3.17 12.65 -5.94
CA ALA A 5 3.74 13.18 -4.69
C ALA A 5 4.90 12.35 -4.12
N PHE A 6 4.98 11.05 -4.46
CA PHE A 6 6.03 10.12 -4.04
C PHE A 6 7.09 9.85 -5.11
N ILE A 7 7.17 10.64 -6.19
CA ILE A 7 8.14 10.37 -7.27
C ILE A 7 9.57 10.27 -6.73
N ASP A 8 9.92 11.13 -5.78
CA ASP A 8 11.26 11.16 -5.19
C ASP A 8 11.51 9.94 -4.29
N THR A 9 10.47 9.32 -3.73
CA THR A 9 10.63 8.07 -2.95
C THR A 9 11.13 6.92 -3.83
N ILE A 10 10.75 6.88 -5.11
CA ILE A 10 11.20 5.82 -6.02
C ILE A 10 12.71 5.95 -6.31
N TYR A 11 13.24 7.17 -6.21
CA TYR A 11 14.64 7.46 -6.51
C TYR A 11 15.49 7.77 -5.26
N ASP A 12 14.88 7.86 -4.06
CA ASP A 12 15.62 8.06 -2.84
C ASP A 12 16.25 6.74 -2.39
N CYS A 13 17.57 6.73 -2.19
CA CYS A 13 18.26 5.54 -1.67
C CYS A 13 18.03 5.35 -0.16
N GLN A 14 16.93 5.89 0.37
CA GLN A 14 16.64 5.88 1.80
C GLN A 14 15.94 4.58 2.17
N SER A 15 16.38 3.96 3.26
CA SER A 15 15.77 2.72 3.73
C SER A 15 14.31 2.95 4.12
N LYS A 16 13.39 2.15 3.59
CA LYS A 16 11.97 2.14 3.98
C LYS A 16 11.64 0.83 4.67
N ARG A 17 10.80 0.90 5.69
CA ARG A 17 10.35 -0.24 6.49
C ARG A 17 8.93 -0.63 6.09
N MET A 18 8.67 -1.93 6.15
CA MET A 18 7.33 -2.50 6.09
C MET A 18 6.96 -3.01 7.48
N LEU A 19 5.81 -2.57 7.99
CA LEU A 19 5.35 -2.81 9.35
C LEU A 19 3.96 -3.46 9.36
N PHE A 20 3.53 -3.95 10.52
CA PHE A 20 2.11 -4.08 10.83
C PHE A 20 1.63 -2.87 11.64
N ASP A 21 0.46 -2.34 11.28
CA ASP A 21 -0.30 -1.38 12.10
C ASP A 21 0.49 -0.13 12.56
N HIS A 22 1.43 0.36 11.76
CA HIS A 22 2.33 1.48 12.11
C HIS A 22 3.18 1.24 13.37
N ASN A 23 3.31 0.00 13.83
CA ASN A 23 4.07 -0.32 15.01
C ASN A 23 5.56 -0.46 14.65
N ASP A 24 6.36 0.52 15.08
CA ASP A 24 7.83 0.53 14.87
C ASP A 24 8.56 -0.69 15.45
N SER A 25 7.95 -1.39 16.42
CA SER A 25 8.50 -2.63 16.99
C SER A 25 8.16 -3.87 16.15
N ASP A 26 7.26 -3.73 15.18
CA ASP A 26 6.64 -4.82 14.42
C ASP A 26 7.04 -4.76 12.94
N VAL A 27 8.36 -4.75 12.71
CA VAL A 27 8.94 -4.70 11.36
C VAL A 27 8.84 -6.08 10.71
N VAL A 28 8.23 -6.14 9.52
CA VAL A 28 8.06 -7.36 8.73
C VAL A 28 8.96 -7.40 7.50
N GLY A 29 9.58 -6.28 7.13
CA GLY A 29 10.55 -6.21 6.05
C GLY A 29 10.94 -4.77 5.71
N GLY A 30 11.57 -4.57 4.56
CA GLY A 30 11.95 -3.25 4.09
C GLY A 30 12.81 -3.30 2.83
N THR A 31 13.32 -2.15 2.41
CA THR A 31 14.16 -2.06 1.20
C THR A 31 15.45 -2.86 1.33
N SER A 32 15.96 -3.03 2.55
CA SER A 32 17.11 -3.90 2.85
C SER A 32 16.82 -5.39 2.64
N SER A 33 15.55 -5.80 2.67
CA SER A 33 15.10 -7.16 2.39
C SER A 33 14.50 -7.32 0.99
N GLY A 34 14.69 -6.34 0.10
CA GLY A 34 14.23 -6.41 -1.29
C GLY A 34 12.86 -5.78 -1.57
N LEU A 35 12.29 -5.00 -0.63
CA LEU A 35 11.13 -4.15 -0.94
C LEU A 35 11.49 -3.16 -2.05
N GLU A 36 10.72 -3.18 -3.12
CA GLU A 36 10.88 -2.32 -4.29
C GLU A 36 9.62 -1.50 -4.55
N PHE A 37 9.80 -0.37 -5.25
CA PHE A 37 8.75 0.59 -5.53
C PHE A 37 8.65 0.87 -7.03
N ALA A 38 7.43 1.12 -7.49
CA ALA A 38 7.18 1.64 -8.82
C ALA A 38 6.01 2.62 -8.79
N ASN A 39 6.05 3.64 -9.64
CA ASN A 39 4.86 4.44 -9.91
C ASN A 39 3.87 3.60 -10.73
N SER A 40 2.61 3.56 -10.30
CA SER A 40 1.50 3.03 -11.09
C SER A 40 0.76 4.19 -11.78
N LEU A 41 -0.28 3.88 -12.55
CA LEU A 41 -1.11 4.91 -13.19
C LEU A 41 -1.85 5.78 -12.16
N ASP A 42 -2.22 5.20 -11.01
CA ASP A 42 -3.06 5.84 -9.99
C ASP A 42 -2.34 6.05 -8.64
N GLY A 43 -1.00 5.96 -8.60
CA GLY A 43 -0.25 6.18 -7.37
C GLY A 43 1.04 5.39 -7.27
N LEU A 44 1.22 4.73 -6.13
CA LEU A 44 2.43 3.98 -5.78
C LEU A 44 2.10 2.49 -5.70
N ALA A 45 2.92 1.66 -6.32
CA ALA A 45 2.94 0.21 -6.15
C ALA A 45 4.26 -0.19 -5.50
N PHE A 46 4.24 -1.28 -4.76
CA PHE A 46 5.43 -1.87 -4.15
C PHE A 46 5.31 -3.39 -4.14
N ARG A 47 6.46 -4.06 -4.08
CA ARG A 47 6.55 -5.51 -4.01
C ARG A 47 7.65 -5.88 -3.03
N MET A 48 7.38 -6.87 -2.18
CA MET A 48 8.36 -7.36 -1.22
C MET A 48 8.50 -8.87 -1.40
N PRO A 49 9.73 -9.38 -1.57
CA PRO A 49 9.96 -10.81 -1.56
C PRO A 49 9.65 -11.40 -0.18
N LEU A 50 8.99 -12.55 -0.19
CA LEU A 50 8.69 -13.31 1.02
C LEU A 50 9.62 -14.52 1.19
N ASP A 51 10.44 -14.84 0.18
CA ASP A 51 11.44 -15.90 0.31
C ASP A 51 12.46 -15.51 1.39
N ARG A 52 12.73 -16.44 2.31
CA ARG A 52 13.66 -16.24 3.44
C ARG A 52 13.24 -15.14 4.42
N ASN A 53 12.02 -14.61 4.33
CA ASN A 53 11.46 -13.73 5.33
C ASN A 53 10.92 -14.58 6.50
N ALA A 54 11.51 -14.40 7.69
CA ALA A 54 11.12 -15.15 8.88
C ALA A 54 9.64 -14.95 9.27
N ARG A 55 9.02 -13.87 8.81
CA ARG A 55 7.63 -13.49 9.08
C ARG A 55 6.71 -13.66 7.87
N ALA A 56 7.18 -14.36 6.82
CA ALA A 56 6.40 -14.63 5.62
C ALA A 56 5.05 -15.28 5.92
N ALA A 57 5.01 -16.25 6.83
CA ALA A 57 3.77 -16.92 7.22
C ALA A 57 2.75 -15.94 7.82
N GLU A 58 3.19 -15.07 8.73
CA GLU A 58 2.33 -14.05 9.34
C GLU A 58 1.78 -13.06 8.31
N ILE A 59 2.61 -12.63 7.36
CA ILE A 59 2.19 -11.75 6.26
C ILE A 59 1.15 -12.44 5.38
N VAL A 60 1.42 -13.68 4.96
CA VAL A 60 0.51 -14.46 4.10
C VAL A 60 -0.82 -14.68 4.79
N ASP A 61 -0.80 -15.06 6.07
CA ASP A 61 -2.01 -15.28 6.86
C ASP A 61 -2.79 -13.98 7.03
N ALA A 62 -2.11 -12.86 7.32
CA ALA A 62 -2.76 -11.56 7.51
C ALA A 62 -3.44 -11.05 6.22
N VAL A 63 -2.80 -11.23 5.06
CA VAL A 63 -3.34 -10.83 3.76
C VAL A 63 -4.45 -11.79 3.30
N LYS A 64 -4.24 -13.11 3.36
CA LYS A 64 -5.24 -14.11 2.91
C LYS A 64 -6.49 -14.14 3.78
N SER A 65 -6.35 -13.90 5.09
CA SER A 65 -7.50 -13.81 6.01
C SER A 65 -8.27 -12.49 5.92
N ASN A 66 -7.81 -11.54 5.10
CA ASN A 66 -8.29 -10.15 5.08
C ASN A 66 -8.13 -9.38 6.40
N SER A 67 -7.43 -9.92 7.41
CA SER A 67 -7.22 -9.19 8.67
C SER A 67 -6.35 -7.95 8.49
N ARG A 68 -5.41 -7.96 7.54
CA ARG A 68 -4.58 -6.80 7.13
C ARG A 68 -4.37 -6.75 5.61
N ALA A 69 -5.47 -6.81 4.86
CA ALA A 69 -5.46 -6.75 3.39
C ALA A 69 -5.38 -5.33 2.81
N CYS A 70 -5.33 -4.29 3.66
CA CYS A 70 -5.15 -2.91 3.22
C CYS A 70 -3.73 -2.43 3.50
N VAL A 71 -3.39 -1.30 2.88
CA VAL A 71 -2.09 -0.66 3.05
C VAL A 71 -2.28 0.77 3.52
N SER A 72 -1.42 1.19 4.43
CA SER A 72 -1.22 2.58 4.81
C SER A 72 0.25 2.96 4.64
N VAL A 73 0.51 4.25 4.53
CA VAL A 73 1.85 4.79 4.38
C VAL A 73 2.10 5.94 5.35
N GLY A 74 3.26 5.92 5.98
CA GLY A 74 3.79 7.02 6.76
C GLY A 74 4.55 7.96 5.84
N VAL A 75 4.27 9.25 5.98
CA VAL A 75 4.77 10.27 5.07
C VAL A 75 5.27 11.47 5.84
N GLU A 76 6.37 12.05 5.35
CA GLU A 76 6.85 13.37 5.73
C GLU A 76 6.51 14.33 4.59
N LEU A 77 5.76 15.39 4.89
CA LEU A 77 5.37 16.38 3.87
C LEU A 77 6.55 17.34 3.66
N VAL A 78 7.09 17.38 2.43
CA VAL A 78 8.33 18.09 2.12
C VAL A 78 8.08 19.47 1.50
N GLU A 79 7.05 19.60 0.66
CA GLU A 79 6.70 20.89 0.02
C GLU A 79 5.29 21.37 0.35
N ASN A 80 5.10 22.67 0.12
CA ASN A 80 3.93 23.49 0.40
C ASN A 80 2.60 22.76 0.21
N ILE A 81 1.82 22.78 1.27
CA ILE A 81 0.39 22.48 1.26
C ILE A 81 -0.31 23.69 0.65
N VAL A 82 -0.92 23.51 -0.52
CA VAL A 82 -1.76 24.53 -1.14
C VAL A 82 -3.21 24.20 -0.83
N ARG A 83 -3.89 25.03 -0.07
CA ARG A 83 -5.34 24.88 0.11
C ARG A 83 -6.03 25.12 -1.23
N LYS A 84 -6.81 24.14 -1.66
CA LYS A 84 -7.62 24.20 -2.87
C LYS A 84 -9.07 23.96 -2.53
N THR A 85 -9.93 24.63 -3.28
CA THR A 85 -11.37 24.38 -3.26
C THR A 85 -11.75 23.85 -4.63
N THR A 86 -12.41 22.69 -4.67
CA THR A 86 -13.01 22.14 -5.90
C THR A 86 -14.39 21.64 -5.54
N ASP A 87 -15.40 22.04 -6.31
CA ASP A 87 -16.81 21.69 -6.06
C ASP A 87 -17.28 21.98 -4.63
N GLY A 88 -16.79 23.06 -4.03
CA GLY A 88 -17.13 23.48 -2.66
C GLY A 88 -16.45 22.69 -1.55
N VAL A 89 -15.59 21.72 -1.88
CA VAL A 89 -14.79 20.96 -0.91
C VAL A 89 -13.41 21.59 -0.82
N GLU A 90 -13.02 22.00 0.39
CA GLU A 90 -11.67 22.45 0.69
C GLU A 90 -10.77 21.26 1.01
N PHE A 91 -9.61 21.20 0.37
CA PHE A 91 -8.58 20.22 0.66
C PHE A 91 -7.19 20.82 0.54
N ASP A 92 -6.29 20.27 1.32
CA ASP A 92 -4.89 20.64 1.39
C ASP A 92 -4.12 19.79 0.36
N TYR A 93 -3.66 20.43 -0.72
CA TYR A 93 -2.96 19.76 -1.81
C TYR A 93 -1.45 19.73 -1.54
N CYS A 94 -0.90 18.54 -1.29
CA CYS A 94 0.53 18.33 -1.12
C CYS A 94 1.21 18.03 -2.46
N LEU A 95 2.22 18.83 -2.82
CA LEU A 95 2.98 18.65 -4.06
C LEU A 95 4.05 17.56 -3.96
N LYS A 96 4.67 17.42 -2.78
CA LYS A 96 5.80 16.51 -2.56
C LYS A 96 5.78 15.95 -1.15
N ALA A 97 5.81 14.63 -1.07
CA ALA A 97 5.88 13.89 0.17
C ALA A 97 6.99 12.83 0.09
N LYS A 98 7.66 12.61 1.21
CA LYS A 98 8.65 11.56 1.36
C LYS A 98 8.02 10.40 2.11
N LEU A 99 8.01 9.23 1.50
CA LEU A 99 7.59 8.01 2.19
C LEU A 99 8.61 7.67 3.28
N THR A 100 8.13 7.32 4.47
CA THR A 100 8.98 6.89 5.59
C THR A 100 8.77 5.41 5.89
N GLU A 101 7.55 4.90 5.76
CA GLU A 101 7.20 3.51 6.00
C GLU A 101 5.97 3.06 5.19
N ILE A 102 5.75 1.75 5.15
CA ILE A 102 4.53 1.12 4.65
C ILE A 102 4.00 0.19 5.74
N SER A 103 2.71 0.28 6.03
CA SER A 103 2.06 -0.60 7.00
C SER A 103 0.98 -1.45 6.36
N LEU A 104 1.00 -2.75 6.63
CA LEU A 104 -0.15 -3.62 6.45
C LEU A 104 -1.15 -3.36 7.57
N VAL A 105 -2.37 -3.01 7.20
CA VAL A 105 -3.41 -2.57 8.13
C VAL A 105 -4.75 -3.22 7.78
N PRO A 106 -5.66 -3.36 8.75
CA PRO A 106 -7.05 -3.77 8.47
C PRO A 106 -7.76 -2.79 7.54
N GLU A 107 -7.48 -1.49 7.74
CA GLU A 107 -8.09 -0.40 6.99
C GLU A 107 -7.08 0.72 6.72
N GLY A 108 -6.91 1.07 5.44
CA GLY A 108 -6.12 2.22 5.03
C GLY A 108 -6.92 3.51 5.15
N ALA A 109 -6.24 4.62 5.48
CA ALA A 109 -6.86 5.95 5.53
C ALA A 109 -7.38 6.44 4.16
N ILE A 110 -6.89 5.84 3.07
CA ILE A 110 -7.30 6.14 1.68
C ILE A 110 -8.00 4.91 1.11
N SER A 111 -9.16 5.12 0.49
CA SER A 111 -9.86 4.05 -0.22
C SER A 111 -9.07 3.56 -1.42
N GLY A 112 -9.13 2.26 -1.72
CA GLY A 112 -8.49 1.71 -2.92
C GLY A 112 -7.08 1.15 -2.67
N THR A 113 -6.58 1.20 -1.44
CA THR A 113 -5.34 0.52 -1.05
C THR A 113 -5.62 -0.96 -0.79
N TYR A 114 -4.74 -1.82 -1.29
CA TYR A 114 -4.84 -3.25 -1.10
C TYR A 114 -3.46 -3.89 -1.08
N SER A 115 -3.37 -5.06 -0.47
CA SER A 115 -2.23 -5.98 -0.55
C SER A 115 -2.71 -7.32 -1.08
N ALA A 116 -1.83 -8.03 -1.79
CA ALA A 116 -2.10 -9.35 -2.33
C ALA A 116 -0.82 -10.18 -2.29
N ILE A 117 -0.98 -11.49 -2.11
CA ILE A 117 0.11 -12.46 -2.29
C ILE A 117 0.09 -12.90 -3.75
N VAL A 118 1.22 -12.75 -4.42
CA VAL A 118 1.41 -13.14 -5.82
C VAL A 118 2.56 -14.14 -5.92
N ASP A 119 2.48 -15.04 -6.89
CA ASP A 119 3.62 -15.85 -7.28
C ASP A 119 4.46 -15.05 -8.29
N LEU A 120 5.77 -14.98 -8.05
CA LEU A 120 6.66 -14.23 -8.94
C LEU A 120 6.87 -14.93 -10.28
N ASP A 121 6.68 -16.25 -10.35
CA ASP A 121 6.79 -17.02 -11.59
C ASP A 121 5.64 -16.69 -12.57
N ASP A 122 4.50 -16.23 -12.05
CA ASP A 122 3.32 -15.82 -12.82
C ASP A 122 3.27 -14.31 -13.09
N GLU A 123 4.20 -13.53 -12.53
CA GLU A 123 4.20 -12.07 -12.59
C GLU A 123 5.30 -11.52 -13.49
N ASN A 124 5.13 -10.28 -13.95
CA ASN A 124 6.23 -9.62 -14.67
C ASN A 124 7.38 -9.34 -13.68
N PRO A 125 8.63 -9.75 -13.98
CA PRO A 125 9.75 -9.51 -13.08
C PRO A 125 10.03 -8.01 -12.91
N ASN A 126 9.63 -7.17 -13.85
CA ASN A 126 9.70 -5.72 -13.72
C ASN A 126 8.40 -5.16 -13.13
N LEU A 127 8.46 -4.71 -11.87
CA LEU A 127 7.31 -4.16 -11.15
C LEU A 127 6.65 -2.98 -11.87
N TRP A 128 7.42 -2.14 -12.57
CA TRP A 128 6.91 -1.00 -13.32
C TRP A 128 5.99 -1.45 -14.47
N LEU A 129 6.30 -2.58 -15.12
CA LEU A 129 5.44 -3.17 -16.14
C LEU A 129 4.24 -3.90 -15.49
N ALA A 130 4.49 -4.64 -14.41
CA ALA A 130 3.44 -5.38 -13.69
C ALA A 130 2.30 -4.46 -13.23
N CYS A 131 2.63 -3.33 -12.59
CA CYS A 131 1.63 -2.41 -12.02
C CYS A 131 0.84 -1.59 -13.06
N ARG A 132 1.17 -1.74 -14.35
CA ARG A 132 0.46 -1.13 -15.50
C ARG A 132 -0.32 -2.15 -16.32
N ALA A 133 -0.26 -3.43 -15.97
CA ALA A 133 -1.00 -4.47 -16.67
C ALA A 133 -2.49 -4.45 -16.30
N ASN A 134 -3.36 -4.89 -17.21
CA ASN A 134 -4.79 -5.04 -16.95
C ASN A 134 -5.09 -6.02 -15.81
N ALA A 135 -4.25 -7.05 -15.64
CA ALA A 135 -4.34 -8.00 -14.54
C ALA A 135 -4.20 -7.30 -13.18
N PHE A 136 -3.27 -6.35 -13.06
CA PHE A 136 -3.07 -5.57 -11.84
C PHE A 136 -4.30 -4.71 -11.51
N ALA A 137 -4.87 -4.03 -12.51
CA ALA A 137 -6.10 -3.25 -12.33
C ALA A 137 -7.29 -4.11 -11.89
N THR A 138 -7.42 -5.32 -12.46
CA THR A 138 -8.46 -6.29 -12.10
C THR A 138 -8.26 -6.79 -10.67
N ALA A 139 -7.03 -7.18 -10.30
CA ALA A 139 -6.69 -7.64 -8.96
C ALA A 139 -6.98 -6.55 -7.92
N LYS A 140 -6.60 -5.29 -8.20
CA LYS A 140 -6.93 -4.13 -7.38
C LYS A 140 -8.44 -3.99 -7.15
N ALA A 141 -9.25 -4.13 -8.20
CA ALA A 141 -10.70 -4.00 -8.08
C ALA A 141 -11.32 -5.14 -7.24
N VAL A 142 -10.89 -6.38 -7.46
CA VAL A 142 -11.36 -7.56 -6.72
C VAL A 142 -10.97 -7.49 -5.25
N ALA A 143 -9.71 -7.16 -4.94
CA ALA A 143 -9.21 -7.07 -3.58
C ALA A 143 -9.95 -5.98 -2.78
N ASN A 144 -10.12 -4.79 -3.35
CA ASN A 144 -10.87 -3.72 -2.72
C ASN A 144 -12.34 -4.07 -2.45
N THR A 145 -12.98 -4.79 -3.38
CA THR A 145 -14.36 -5.26 -3.21
C THR A 145 -14.46 -6.30 -2.10
N THR A 146 -13.54 -7.25 -2.07
CA THR A 146 -13.49 -8.32 -1.07
C THR A 146 -13.24 -7.76 0.34
N ALA A 147 -12.24 -6.89 0.49
CA ALA A 147 -11.94 -6.22 1.76
C ALA A 147 -13.12 -5.36 2.24
N ARG A 148 -13.84 -4.69 1.33
CA ARG A 148 -15.07 -3.96 1.68
C ARG A 148 -16.18 -4.90 2.15
N GLY A 149 -16.39 -6.03 1.48
CA GLY A 149 -17.36 -7.04 1.87
C GLY A 149 -17.08 -7.60 3.28
N GLN A 150 -15.84 -7.98 3.55
CA GLN A 150 -15.43 -8.50 4.86
C GLN A 150 -15.67 -7.46 5.97
N ARG A 151 -15.34 -6.19 5.75
CA ARG A 151 -15.60 -5.12 6.73
C ARG A 151 -17.08 -4.99 7.08
N ILE A 152 -17.97 -5.09 6.09
CA ILE A 152 -19.42 -5.04 6.34
C ILE A 152 -19.85 -6.23 7.22
N VAL A 153 -19.34 -7.43 6.93
CA VAL A 153 -19.62 -8.63 7.73
C VAL A 153 -19.13 -8.45 9.18
N ASP A 154 -17.91 -7.95 9.37
CA ASP A 154 -17.34 -7.74 10.70
C ASP A 154 -18.10 -6.67 11.50
N MET A 155 -18.53 -5.59 10.85
CA MET A 155 -19.38 -4.57 11.47
C MET A 155 -20.74 -5.16 11.89
N LEU A 156 -21.37 -5.96 11.04
CA LEU A 156 -22.63 -6.64 11.36
C LEU A 156 -22.48 -7.64 12.50
N ALA A 157 -21.35 -8.35 12.56
CA ALA A 157 -21.06 -9.27 13.66
C ALA A 157 -20.94 -8.54 15.00
N ARG A 158 -20.29 -7.36 15.02
CA ARG A 158 -20.16 -6.51 16.22
C ARG A 158 -21.49 -5.91 16.69
N LEU A 159 -22.46 -5.72 15.80
CA LEU A 159 -23.79 -5.22 16.16
C LEU A 159 -24.71 -6.30 16.75
N LYS A 160 -24.35 -7.58 16.59
CA LYS A 160 -25.10 -8.73 17.15
C LYS A 160 -24.56 -9.20 18.51
N ALA A 161 -23.37 -8.75 18.90
CA ALA A 161 -22.71 -9.03 20.17
C ALA A 161 -23.07 -7.95 21.20
#